data_AF-A2BW00-F1
#
_entry.id   AF-A2BW00-F1
#
_cell.length_a   1.000
_cell.length_b   1.000
_cell.length_c   1.000
_cell.angle_alpha   90.00
_cell.angle_beta   90.00
_cell.angle_gamma   90.00
#
_symmetry.space_group_name_H-M   'P 1'
#
loop_
_entity.id
_entity.type
_entity.pdbx_description
1 polymer ?
#
loop_
_entity_poly.entity_id
_entity_poly.type
_entity_poly.pdbx_seq_one_letter_code
_entity_poly.pdbx_strand_id
1 'polypeptide(L)'
;MSLIKPDIVLFVGDISDGNIRIIKKINLINIPTFVILGNHDRGKDSSGETLLKQIRVLQEKYCAWDLKIFNNQLNILSARPCSSGGGYFLSTEVKAVYGPISEQESVNKILKCSEKIVKDLPLIFMSHAGPSGLGSDSSSICGKDWKEPACDWGDRDLAVAISKIQKKRKIDLVIFGHMHNHLKRNKGFRKMFEIDKKGTAYLNSAIVPRYKKNEKGELAVNFSWVEFRGTKLTHISHRWYSELGEILEEEILF
;
A
#
# COMPACT_ATOMS: atom_id res chain seq x y z
N MET A 1 8.04 -25.21 13.22
CA MET A 1 8.25 -23.82 12.77
C MET A 1 7.20 -23.53 11.71
N SER A 2 6.48 -22.40 11.80
CA SER A 2 5.53 -22.03 10.74
C SER A 2 6.33 -21.44 9.57
N LEU A 3 6.12 -22.03 8.38
CA LEU A 3 6.66 -21.51 7.13
C LEU A 3 5.70 -20.45 6.57
N ILE A 4 6.24 -19.43 5.91
CA ILE A 4 5.45 -18.41 5.21
C ILE A 4 4.52 -19.07 4.17
N LYS A 5 3.21 -18.90 4.35
CA LYS A 5 2.18 -19.46 3.46
C LYS A 5 0.97 -18.54 3.36
N PRO A 6 1.09 -17.38 2.70
CA PRO A 6 -0.03 -16.46 2.55
C PRO A 6 -1.01 -16.93 1.48
N ASP A 7 -2.28 -16.61 1.66
CA ASP A 7 -3.30 -16.82 0.62
C ASP A 7 -3.18 -15.81 -0.53
N ILE A 8 -2.72 -14.59 -0.22
CA ILE A 8 -2.51 -13.50 -1.18
C ILE A 8 -1.26 -12.68 -0.84
N VAL A 9 -0.67 -12.01 -1.83
CA VAL A 9 0.41 -11.04 -1.65
C VAL A 9 0.01 -9.68 -2.21
N LEU A 10 0.18 -8.62 -1.42
CA LEU A 10 -0.10 -7.24 -1.82
C LEU A 10 1.20 -6.44 -1.92
N PHE A 11 1.47 -5.86 -3.09
CA PHE A 11 2.57 -4.91 -3.29
C PHE A 11 2.02 -3.48 -3.34
N VAL A 12 2.42 -2.67 -2.36
CA VAL A 12 1.95 -1.28 -2.20
C VAL A 12 2.94 -0.24 -2.71
N GLY A 13 3.62 -0.54 -3.82
CA GLY A 13 4.49 0.39 -4.55
C GLY A 13 5.93 0.52 -4.04
N ASP A 14 6.70 1.34 -4.75
CA ASP A 14 8.15 1.49 -4.64
C ASP A 14 8.88 0.15 -4.75
N ILE A 15 8.55 -0.54 -5.84
CA ILE A 15 8.93 -1.92 -6.10
C ILE A 15 10.23 -2.00 -6.88
N SER A 16 10.34 -1.19 -7.94
CA SER A 16 11.31 -1.42 -9.00
C SER A 16 12.00 -0.17 -9.54
N ASP A 17 11.54 1.03 -9.18
CA ASP A 17 12.06 2.29 -9.73
C ASP A 17 12.04 2.31 -11.27
N GLY A 18 10.98 1.73 -11.87
CA GLY A 18 10.83 1.57 -13.32
C GLY A 18 11.48 0.32 -13.92
N ASN A 19 12.14 -0.52 -13.11
CA ASN A 19 12.86 -1.69 -13.60
C ASN A 19 11.93 -2.88 -13.92
N ILE A 20 11.67 -3.07 -15.21
CA ILE A 20 10.86 -4.17 -15.76
C ILE A 20 11.32 -5.56 -15.33
N ARG A 21 12.62 -5.78 -15.06
CA ARG A 21 13.11 -7.11 -14.66
C ARG A 21 12.54 -7.55 -13.31
N ILE A 22 12.35 -6.62 -12.38
CA ILE A 22 11.74 -6.91 -11.06
C ILE A 22 10.26 -7.22 -11.24
N ILE A 23 9.55 -6.42 -12.04
CA ILE A 23 8.14 -6.65 -12.35
C ILE A 23 7.90 -8.02 -13.01
N LYS A 24 8.79 -8.46 -13.92
CA LYS A 24 8.73 -9.82 -14.48
C LYS A 24 8.85 -10.91 -13.40
N LYS A 25 9.72 -10.73 -12.40
CA LYS A 25 9.84 -11.68 -11.27
C LYS A 25 8.57 -11.72 -10.42
N ILE A 26 7.94 -10.57 -10.16
CA ILE A 26 6.64 -10.51 -9.46
C ILE A 26 5.56 -11.24 -10.26
N ASN A 27 5.59 -11.15 -11.58
CA ASN A 27 4.63 -11.85 -12.40
C ASN A 27 4.75 -13.39 -12.32
N LEU A 28 5.94 -13.91 -12.00
CA LEU A 28 6.20 -15.34 -11.78
C LEU A 28 5.71 -15.87 -10.42
N ILE A 29 5.27 -15.00 -9.50
CA ILE A 29 4.73 -15.43 -8.20
C ILE A 29 3.40 -16.17 -8.45
N ASN A 30 3.35 -17.43 -8.03
CA ASN A 30 2.18 -18.31 -8.15
C ASN A 30 1.08 -18.00 -7.13
N ILE A 31 1.44 -17.39 -6.00
CA ILE A 31 0.48 -16.92 -5.01
C ILE A 31 -0.32 -15.77 -5.64
N PRO A 32 -1.66 -15.74 -5.50
CA PRO A 32 -2.48 -14.62 -5.95
C PRO A 32 -1.89 -13.28 -5.50
N THR A 33 -1.58 -12.42 -6.47
CA THR A 33 -0.76 -11.22 -6.24
C THR A 33 -1.46 -10.00 -6.81
N PHE A 34 -1.54 -8.93 -6.03
CA PHE A 34 -2.10 -7.65 -6.44
C PHE A 34 -1.09 -6.53 -6.21
N VAL A 35 -0.99 -5.62 -7.15
CA VAL A 35 0.09 -4.64 -7.25
C VAL A 35 -0.48 -3.25 -7.53
N ILE A 36 -0.17 -2.30 -6.66
CA ILE A 36 -0.25 -0.88 -6.99
C ILE A 36 1.17 -0.32 -7.05
N LEU A 37 1.46 0.48 -8.07
CA LEU A 37 2.78 1.08 -8.28
C LEU A 37 2.94 2.36 -7.44
N GLY A 38 4.14 2.61 -6.95
CA GLY A 38 4.51 3.77 -6.13
C GLY A 38 5.13 4.91 -6.92
N ASN A 39 5.51 5.99 -6.25
CA ASN A 39 6.02 7.19 -6.94
C ASN A 39 7.39 6.99 -7.58
N HIS A 40 8.18 6.02 -7.12
CA HIS A 40 9.44 5.66 -7.77
C HIS A 40 9.18 4.78 -9.00
N ASP A 41 8.15 3.93 -8.96
CA ASP A 41 7.89 2.98 -10.04
C ASP A 41 7.56 3.63 -11.38
N ARG A 42 6.97 4.82 -11.41
CA ARG A 42 6.76 5.55 -12.68
C ARG A 42 8.06 5.84 -13.46
N GLY A 43 9.21 5.75 -12.81
CA GLY A 43 10.49 6.17 -13.38
C GLY A 43 10.55 7.68 -13.61
N LYS A 44 11.49 8.11 -14.46
CA LYS A 44 11.72 9.52 -14.81
C LYS A 44 11.39 9.83 -16.28
N ASP A 45 10.69 8.91 -16.94
CA ASP A 45 10.37 8.96 -18.36
C ASP A 45 9.06 9.70 -18.59
N SER A 46 9.16 10.98 -18.92
CA SER A 46 8.03 11.90 -19.11
C SER A 46 7.05 11.46 -20.21
N SER A 47 7.44 10.58 -21.11
CA SER A 47 6.53 9.98 -22.11
C SER A 47 5.54 8.99 -21.50
N GLY A 48 5.81 8.50 -20.28
CA GLY A 48 5.01 7.48 -19.61
C GLY A 48 5.29 6.05 -20.08
N GLU A 49 6.17 5.83 -21.06
CA GLU A 49 6.41 4.50 -21.63
C GLU A 49 6.99 3.51 -20.60
N THR A 50 7.84 3.98 -19.70
CA THR A 50 8.37 3.17 -18.58
C THR A 50 7.26 2.66 -17.66
N LEU A 51 6.31 3.52 -17.30
CA LEU A 51 5.15 3.16 -16.49
C LEU A 51 4.22 2.21 -17.26
N LEU A 52 3.92 2.54 -18.52
CA LEU A 52 3.05 1.75 -19.38
C LEU A 52 3.58 0.34 -19.62
N LYS A 53 4.89 0.17 -19.80
CA LYS A 53 5.54 -1.16 -19.90
C LYS A 53 5.33 -1.99 -18.65
N GLN A 54 5.46 -1.40 -17.46
CA GLN A 54 5.23 -2.14 -16.20
C GLN A 54 3.78 -2.60 -16.08
N ILE A 55 2.83 -1.71 -16.41
CA ILE A 55 1.40 -2.03 -16.42
C ILE A 55 1.12 -3.19 -17.39
N ARG A 56 1.66 -3.14 -18.60
CA ARG A 56 1.52 -4.22 -19.61
C ARG A 56 2.09 -5.56 -19.16
N VAL A 57 3.16 -5.55 -18.35
CA VAL A 57 3.76 -6.79 -17.81
C VAL A 57 2.96 -7.32 -16.61
N LEU A 58 2.45 -6.44 -15.74
CA LEU A 58 1.65 -6.84 -14.57
C LEU A 58 0.26 -7.36 -14.95
N GLN A 59 -0.34 -6.85 -16.03
CA GLN A 59 -1.65 -7.27 -16.53
C GLN A 59 -2.69 -7.30 -15.40
N GLU A 60 -3.35 -8.44 -15.18
CA GLU A 60 -4.39 -8.64 -14.16
C GLU A 60 -3.91 -8.43 -12.72
N LYS A 61 -2.59 -8.49 -12.46
CA LYS A 61 -2.03 -8.21 -11.13
C LYS A 61 -2.05 -6.71 -10.81
N TYR A 62 -2.17 -5.83 -11.79
CA TYR A 62 -2.13 -4.39 -11.57
C TYR A 62 -3.50 -3.81 -11.16
N CYS A 63 -3.52 -3.00 -10.11
CA CYS A 63 -4.75 -2.49 -9.49
C CYS A 63 -4.72 -0.97 -9.30
N ALA A 64 -4.93 -0.19 -10.37
CA ALA A 64 -5.10 1.27 -10.27
C ALA A 64 -6.55 1.66 -10.45
N TRP A 65 -7.16 2.30 -9.44
CA TRP A 65 -8.59 2.58 -9.42
C TRP A 65 -9.43 1.36 -9.83
N ASP A 66 -9.16 0.22 -9.20
CA ASP A 66 -9.79 -1.05 -9.54
C ASP A 66 -10.28 -1.78 -8.29
N LEU A 67 -11.26 -2.65 -8.47
CA LEU A 67 -11.75 -3.59 -7.46
C LEU A 67 -11.42 -5.01 -7.90
N LYS A 68 -10.61 -5.71 -7.11
CA LYS A 68 -10.41 -7.16 -7.24
C LYS A 68 -11.17 -7.89 -6.14
N ILE A 69 -11.93 -8.91 -6.52
CA ILE A 69 -12.62 -9.80 -5.58
C ILE A 69 -11.83 -11.11 -5.56
N PHE A 70 -11.13 -11.38 -4.47
CA PHE A 70 -10.33 -12.60 -4.33
C PHE A 70 -11.20 -13.74 -3.82
N ASN A 71 -11.39 -14.78 -4.64
CA ASN A 71 -12.04 -16.05 -4.31
C ASN A 71 -13.37 -15.95 -3.54
N ASN A 72 -14.13 -14.86 -3.74
CA ASN A 72 -15.33 -14.55 -2.95
C ASN A 72 -15.08 -14.56 -1.43
N GLN A 73 -13.88 -14.18 -1.00
CA GLN A 73 -13.43 -14.09 0.38
C GLN A 73 -13.08 -12.65 0.78
N LEU A 74 -12.65 -11.81 -0.18
CA LEU A 74 -12.10 -10.48 0.12
C LEU A 74 -12.35 -9.50 -1.02
N ASN A 75 -12.76 -8.26 -0.69
CA ASN A 75 -12.72 -7.13 -1.61
C ASN A 75 -11.39 -6.37 -1.45
N ILE A 76 -10.70 -6.13 -2.56
CA ILE A 76 -9.47 -5.34 -2.61
C ILE A 76 -9.73 -4.15 -3.54
N LEU A 77 -10.05 -3.00 -2.96
CA LEU A 77 -10.28 -1.76 -3.68
C LEU A 77 -9.00 -0.94 -3.68
N SER A 78 -8.53 -0.52 -4.85
CA SER A 78 -7.26 0.19 -4.97
C SER A 78 -7.44 1.65 -5.37
N ALA A 79 -6.52 2.49 -4.86
CA ALA A 79 -6.55 3.93 -5.06
C ALA A 79 -5.76 4.35 -6.33
N ARG A 80 -5.38 5.64 -6.36
CA ARG A 80 -4.54 6.23 -7.39
C ARG A 80 -3.12 5.63 -7.35
N PRO A 81 -2.57 5.19 -8.49
CA PRO A 81 -1.21 4.70 -8.57
C PRO A 81 -0.20 5.86 -8.55
N CYS A 82 1.05 5.52 -8.22
CA CYS A 82 2.21 6.39 -8.32
C CYS A 82 2.10 7.70 -7.53
N SER A 83 1.26 7.74 -6.49
CA SER A 83 1.15 8.90 -5.63
C SER A 83 2.45 9.15 -4.87
N SER A 84 2.87 10.40 -4.75
CA SER A 84 3.97 10.82 -3.87
C SER A 84 3.49 11.35 -2.51
N GLY A 85 2.21 11.14 -2.18
CA GLY A 85 1.55 11.79 -1.05
C GLY A 85 1.47 13.31 -1.20
N GLY A 86 1.16 13.99 -0.10
CA GLY A 86 1.13 15.46 0.00
C GLY A 86 -0.10 16.10 -0.63
N GLY A 87 -1.26 15.44 -0.58
CA GLY A 87 -2.52 15.94 -1.11
C GLY A 87 -2.94 15.25 -2.41
N TYR A 88 -3.10 16.02 -3.49
CA TYR A 88 -3.40 15.46 -4.81
C TYR A 88 -2.45 16.02 -5.86
N PHE A 89 -1.67 15.15 -6.47
CA PHE A 89 -0.73 15.51 -7.52
C PHE A 89 -0.51 14.37 -8.48
N LEU A 90 -0.62 14.64 -9.79
CA LEU A 90 -0.19 13.73 -10.84
C LEU A 90 1.10 14.23 -11.45
N SER A 91 2.10 13.35 -11.51
CA SER A 91 3.31 13.65 -12.24
C SER A 91 3.11 13.61 -13.74
N THR A 92 4.07 14.13 -14.49
CA THR A 92 4.06 14.13 -15.96
C THR A 92 3.95 12.72 -16.53
N GLU A 93 4.68 11.75 -15.96
CA GLU A 93 4.67 10.34 -16.41
C GLU A 93 3.31 9.70 -16.21
N VAL A 94 2.65 9.98 -15.07
CA VAL A 94 1.30 9.46 -14.78
C VAL A 94 0.28 10.13 -15.69
N LYS A 95 0.40 11.45 -15.91
CA LYS A 95 -0.46 12.17 -16.87
C LYS A 95 -0.30 11.65 -18.30
N ALA A 96 0.91 11.26 -18.71
CA ALA A 96 1.14 10.72 -20.04
C ALA A 96 0.43 9.37 -20.26
N VAL A 97 0.33 8.54 -19.21
CA VAL A 97 -0.37 7.24 -19.28
C VAL A 97 -1.88 7.35 -19.11
N TYR A 98 -2.35 8.15 -18.16
CA TYR A 98 -3.76 8.19 -17.75
C TYR A 98 -4.53 9.42 -18.22
N GLY A 99 -3.83 10.39 -18.81
CA GLY A 99 -4.35 11.73 -19.05
C GLY A 99 -4.35 12.59 -17.79
N PRO A 100 -4.72 13.88 -17.93
CA PRO A 100 -5.02 14.71 -16.77
C PRO A 100 -6.26 14.16 -16.06
N ILE A 101 -6.12 13.83 -14.78
CA ILE A 101 -7.24 13.44 -13.90
C ILE A 101 -7.22 14.41 -12.73
N SER A 102 -8.34 15.07 -12.46
CA SER A 102 -8.54 15.93 -11.29
C SER A 102 -8.74 15.12 -10.01
N GLU A 103 -8.58 15.75 -8.84
CA GLU A 103 -8.86 15.12 -7.54
C GLU A 103 -10.27 14.52 -7.50
N GLN A 104 -11.26 15.27 -7.99
CA GLN A 104 -12.66 14.83 -8.02
C GLN A 104 -12.89 13.64 -8.97
N GLU A 105 -12.22 13.61 -10.12
CA GLU A 105 -12.28 12.46 -11.02
C GLU A 105 -11.60 11.22 -10.43
N SER A 106 -10.49 11.38 -9.72
CA SER A 106 -9.85 10.29 -8.98
C SER A 106 -10.78 9.72 -7.92
N VAL A 107 -11.41 10.59 -7.11
CA VAL A 107 -12.45 10.19 -6.14
C VAL A 107 -13.58 9.44 -6.83
N ASN A 108 -14.08 9.96 -7.96
CA ASN A 108 -15.18 9.33 -8.69
C ASN A 108 -14.80 7.95 -9.25
N LYS A 109 -13.56 7.77 -9.71
CA LYS A 109 -13.05 6.47 -10.16
C LYS A 109 -13.04 5.45 -9.00
N ILE A 110 -12.59 5.83 -7.81
CA ILE A 110 -12.61 4.96 -6.61
C ILE A 110 -14.06 4.61 -6.24
N LEU A 111 -14.95 5.61 -6.17
CA LEU A 111 -16.35 5.40 -5.79
C LEU A 111 -17.09 4.50 -6.79
N LYS A 112 -16.86 4.70 -8.09
CA LYS A 112 -17.45 3.85 -9.14
C LYS A 112 -17.01 2.39 -9.00
N CYS A 113 -15.76 2.14 -8.63
CA CYS A 113 -15.30 0.78 -8.35
C CYS A 113 -15.93 0.21 -7.07
N SER A 114 -16.12 1.05 -6.06
CA SER A 114 -16.77 0.65 -4.80
C SER A 114 -18.21 0.18 -4.95
N GLU A 115 -18.91 0.56 -6.02
CA GLU A 115 -20.30 0.13 -6.29
C GLU A 115 -20.41 -1.38 -6.56
N LYS A 116 -19.30 -2.01 -6.98
CA LYS A 116 -19.24 -3.44 -7.30
C LYS A 116 -18.80 -4.32 -6.11
N ILE A 117 -18.58 -3.71 -4.94
CA ILE A 117 -18.14 -4.42 -3.74
C ILE A 117 -19.18 -5.45 -3.30
N VAL A 118 -18.72 -6.66 -2.96
CA VAL A 118 -19.57 -7.68 -2.36
C VAL A 118 -19.79 -7.34 -0.88
N LYS A 119 -21.05 -7.14 -0.50
CA LYS A 119 -21.46 -6.54 0.79
C LYS A 119 -20.91 -7.27 2.00
N ASP A 120 -20.96 -8.61 2.00
CA ASP A 120 -20.66 -9.43 3.18
C ASP A 120 -19.20 -9.89 3.27
N LEU A 121 -18.36 -9.51 2.31
CA LEU A 121 -16.91 -9.77 2.37
C LEU A 121 -16.18 -8.59 3.02
N PRO A 122 -15.05 -8.82 3.70
CA PRO A 122 -14.19 -7.74 4.18
C PRO A 122 -13.76 -6.82 3.05
N LEU A 123 -13.49 -5.57 3.40
CA LEU A 123 -13.01 -4.57 2.46
C LEU A 123 -11.64 -4.06 2.87
N ILE A 124 -10.66 -4.32 2.02
CA ILE A 124 -9.31 -3.75 2.09
C ILE A 124 -9.16 -2.67 1.04
N PHE A 125 -8.62 -1.53 1.45
CA PHE A 125 -8.11 -0.50 0.56
C PHE A 125 -6.61 -0.68 0.36
N MET A 126 -6.15 -0.61 -0.90
CA MET A 126 -4.74 -0.65 -1.25
C MET A 126 -4.32 0.67 -1.91
N SER A 127 -3.27 1.31 -1.38
CA SER A 127 -2.69 2.52 -1.96
C SER A 127 -1.18 2.54 -1.77
N HIS A 128 -0.46 3.41 -2.49
CA HIS A 128 0.96 3.61 -2.21
C HIS A 128 1.18 4.55 -1.02
N ALA A 129 0.58 5.74 -1.06
CA ALA A 129 0.56 6.67 0.06
C ALA A 129 -0.73 6.48 0.90
N GLY A 130 -0.64 6.71 2.20
CA GLY A 130 -1.81 6.69 3.08
C GLY A 130 -2.72 7.90 2.86
N PRO A 131 -3.95 7.92 3.41
CA PRO A 131 -4.87 9.03 3.26
C PRO A 131 -4.45 10.26 4.08
N SER A 132 -4.84 11.45 3.62
CA SER A 132 -4.77 12.66 4.45
C SER A 132 -5.67 12.54 5.69
N GLY A 133 -5.35 13.33 6.72
CA GLY A 133 -6.01 13.34 8.02
C GLY A 133 -5.28 12.52 9.10
N LEU A 134 -4.15 11.89 8.74
CA LEU A 134 -3.35 11.01 9.62
C LEU A 134 -1.90 11.49 9.76
N GLY A 135 -1.61 12.76 9.44
CA GLY A 135 -0.27 13.34 9.46
C GLY A 135 -0.13 14.58 10.34
N SER A 136 -0.70 14.57 11.56
CA SER A 136 -0.65 15.70 12.51
C SER A 136 0.78 16.12 12.89
N ASP A 137 1.68 15.15 13.01
CA ASP A 137 3.05 15.30 13.49
C ASP A 137 4.00 14.51 12.60
N SER A 138 5.30 14.80 12.68
CA SER A 138 6.31 14.09 11.87
C SER A 138 6.34 12.57 12.11
N SER A 139 6.00 12.11 13.32
CA SER A 139 5.92 10.69 13.69
C SER A 139 4.57 10.03 13.38
N SER A 140 3.55 10.81 12.98
CA SER A 140 2.24 10.26 12.61
C SER A 140 2.36 9.38 11.36
N ILE A 141 1.43 8.44 11.18
CA ILE A 141 1.52 7.42 10.13
C ILE A 141 1.64 8.01 8.70
N CYS A 142 1.03 9.18 8.46
CA CYS A 142 1.13 9.94 7.20
C CYS A 142 1.89 11.28 7.35
N GLY A 143 2.72 11.45 8.40
CA GLY A 143 3.35 12.73 8.74
C GLY A 143 4.68 13.00 8.04
N LYS A 144 4.82 14.14 7.37
CA LYS A 144 6.11 14.52 6.76
C LYS A 144 7.19 14.82 7.81
N ASP A 145 8.37 14.23 7.64
CA ASP A 145 9.49 14.31 8.59
C ASP A 145 10.78 14.89 8.00
N TRP A 146 10.82 15.20 6.69
CA TRP A 146 12.00 15.76 6.00
C TRP A 146 11.95 17.28 5.75
N LYS A 147 10.88 17.96 6.17
CA LYS A 147 10.77 19.42 6.09
C LYS A 147 9.98 19.95 7.27
N GLU A 148 10.43 21.05 7.86
CA GLU A 148 9.70 21.79 8.89
C GLU A 148 8.82 22.90 8.28
N PRO A 149 7.65 23.21 8.86
CA PRO A 149 6.99 22.42 9.91
C PRO A 149 6.51 21.07 9.38
N ALA A 150 6.31 20.10 10.29
CA ALA A 150 5.62 18.86 9.95
C ALA A 150 4.27 19.16 9.30
N CYS A 151 3.89 18.35 8.31
CA CYS A 151 2.61 18.49 7.65
C CYS A 151 2.06 17.13 7.23
N ASP A 152 0.75 17.09 7.01
CA ASP A 152 0.08 15.91 6.51
C ASP A 152 0.55 15.62 5.08
N TRP A 153 1.07 14.40 4.89
CA TRP A 153 1.61 13.93 3.62
C TRP A 153 0.75 12.84 2.99
N GLY A 154 -0.49 12.66 3.45
CA GLY A 154 -1.41 11.69 2.87
C GLY A 154 -2.11 12.18 1.60
N ASP A 155 -2.79 11.25 0.93
CA ASP A 155 -3.58 11.47 -0.27
C ASP A 155 -4.99 11.99 0.05
N ARG A 156 -5.35 13.13 -0.55
CA ARG A 156 -6.67 13.76 -0.33
C ARG A 156 -7.81 13.04 -1.02
N ASP A 157 -7.59 12.59 -2.26
CA ASP A 157 -8.58 11.82 -3.01
C ASP A 157 -8.93 10.50 -2.30
N LEU A 158 -7.92 9.83 -1.73
CA LEU A 158 -8.11 8.65 -0.91
C LEU A 158 -8.90 8.94 0.37
N ALA A 159 -8.55 10.01 1.11
CA ALA A 159 -9.25 10.41 2.32
C ALA A 159 -10.74 10.72 2.06
N VAL A 160 -11.03 11.43 0.97
CA VAL A 160 -12.41 11.75 0.55
C VAL A 160 -13.18 10.47 0.19
N ALA A 161 -12.56 9.55 -0.56
CA ALA A 161 -13.19 8.29 -0.93
C ALA A 161 -13.50 7.40 0.28
N ILE A 162 -12.53 7.24 1.19
CA ILE A 162 -12.68 6.51 2.47
C ILE A 162 -13.85 7.10 3.26
N SER A 163 -13.87 8.41 3.46
CA SER A 163 -14.93 9.09 4.22
C SER A 163 -16.32 8.85 3.62
N LYS A 164 -16.45 8.88 2.28
CA LYS A 164 -17.72 8.62 1.58
C LYS A 164 -18.15 7.15 1.67
N ILE A 165 -17.21 6.20 1.54
CA ILE A 165 -17.52 4.76 1.62
C ILE A 165 -17.89 4.35 3.04
N GLN A 166 -17.19 4.89 4.04
CA GLN A 166 -17.48 4.66 5.46
C GLN A 166 -18.88 5.11 5.90
N LYS A 167 -19.57 5.98 5.15
CA LYS A 167 -20.97 6.33 5.41
C LYS A 167 -21.94 5.20 5.06
N LYS A 168 -21.52 4.24 4.22
CA LYS A 168 -22.36 3.17 3.67
C LYS A 168 -21.99 1.79 4.23
N ARG A 169 -20.71 1.54 4.51
CA ARG A 169 -20.22 0.28 5.06
C ARG A 169 -18.91 0.47 5.81
N LYS A 170 -18.52 -0.54 6.59
CA LYS A 170 -17.19 -0.61 7.19
C LYS A 170 -16.11 -0.85 6.11
N ILE A 171 -14.97 -0.19 6.29
CA ILE A 171 -13.70 -0.52 5.67
C ILE A 171 -12.88 -1.22 6.76
N ASP A 172 -12.39 -2.43 6.49
CA ASP A 172 -11.73 -3.23 7.52
C ASP A 172 -10.25 -2.87 7.65
N LEU A 173 -9.59 -2.64 6.52
CA LEU A 173 -8.16 -2.30 6.48
C LEU A 173 -7.85 -1.34 5.32
N VAL A 174 -6.97 -0.38 5.56
CA VAL A 174 -6.32 0.46 4.55
C VAL A 174 -4.83 0.16 4.64
N ILE A 175 -4.27 -0.50 3.62
CA ILE A 175 -2.85 -0.84 3.56
C ILE A 175 -2.12 0.04 2.54
N PHE A 176 -0.99 0.58 2.99
CA PHE A 176 -0.15 1.48 2.19
C PHE A 176 1.32 1.39 2.59
N GLY A 177 2.17 2.20 1.95
CA GLY A 177 3.60 2.32 2.20
C GLY A 177 4.05 3.77 2.19
N HIS A 178 5.06 4.07 1.37
CA HIS A 178 5.67 5.39 1.15
C HIS A 178 6.39 5.99 2.38
N MET A 179 5.69 6.19 3.50
CA MET A 179 6.23 6.85 4.68
C MET A 179 7.05 5.85 5.51
N HIS A 180 8.39 5.91 5.42
CA HIS A 180 9.26 4.92 6.08
C HIS A 180 9.15 4.95 7.62
N ASN A 181 9.39 3.79 8.23
CA ASN A 181 9.32 3.60 9.69
C ASN A 181 10.34 4.43 10.49
N HIS A 182 11.54 4.65 9.96
CA HIS A 182 12.54 5.52 10.59
C HIS A 182 12.35 6.97 10.15
N LEU A 183 12.27 7.87 11.11
CA LEU A 183 12.22 9.30 10.82
C LEU A 183 13.60 9.79 10.37
N LYS A 184 13.61 10.70 9.39
CA LYS A 184 14.80 11.37 8.89
C LYS A 184 15.53 12.09 10.03
N ARG A 185 16.85 12.21 9.88
CA ARG A 185 17.73 12.89 10.84
C ARG A 185 17.67 12.27 12.26
N ASN A 186 17.46 10.95 12.34
CA ASN A 186 17.45 10.18 13.59
C ASN A 186 16.42 10.70 14.62
N LYS A 187 15.28 11.20 14.15
CA LYS A 187 14.21 11.72 15.02
C LYS A 187 13.33 10.65 15.67
N GLY A 188 13.72 9.37 15.58
CA GLY A 188 13.00 8.24 16.15
C GLY A 188 12.17 7.48 15.11
N PHE A 189 11.02 6.96 15.55
CA PHE A 189 10.18 6.05 14.78
C PHE A 189 8.80 6.62 14.47
N ARG A 190 8.28 6.22 13.33
CA ARG A 190 6.93 6.51 12.87
C ARG A 190 5.94 5.49 13.42
N LYS A 191 4.73 5.95 13.74
CA LYS A 191 3.59 5.06 14.00
C LYS A 191 3.24 4.30 12.73
N MET A 192 3.32 2.96 12.74
CA MET A 192 3.07 2.13 11.54
C MET A 192 1.66 1.54 11.48
N PHE A 193 0.88 1.69 12.56
CA PHE A 193 -0.47 1.17 12.66
C PHE A 193 -1.38 2.12 13.44
N GLU A 194 -2.62 2.31 12.97
CA GLU A 194 -3.64 3.09 13.67
C GLU A 194 -5.05 2.54 13.38
N ILE A 195 -5.99 2.72 14.31
CA ILE A 195 -7.41 2.44 14.09
C ILE A 195 -8.18 3.76 14.28
N ASP A 196 -9.02 4.12 13.30
CA ASP A 196 -9.86 5.32 13.44
C ASP A 196 -11.10 5.09 14.33
N LYS A 197 -11.82 6.16 14.62
CA LYS A 197 -13.05 6.13 15.42
C LYS A 197 -14.18 5.27 14.80
N LYS A 198 -14.11 4.93 13.52
CA LYS A 198 -15.06 4.05 12.84
C LYS A 198 -14.58 2.60 12.77
N GLY A 199 -13.44 2.28 13.41
CA GLY A 199 -12.87 0.94 13.46
C GLY A 199 -12.20 0.50 12.15
N THR A 200 -11.81 1.44 11.28
CA THR A 200 -10.96 1.13 10.12
C THR A 200 -9.51 1.06 10.58
N ALA A 201 -8.85 -0.07 10.31
CA ALA A 201 -7.41 -0.23 10.53
C ALA A 201 -6.61 0.43 9.40
N TYR A 202 -5.51 1.09 9.74
CA TYR A 202 -4.56 1.70 8.82
C TYR A 202 -3.20 1.09 9.07
N LEU A 203 -2.64 0.42 8.07
CA LEU A 203 -1.36 -0.25 8.15
C LEU A 203 -0.41 0.36 7.12
N ASN A 204 0.65 0.98 7.62
CA ASN A 204 1.79 1.35 6.83
C ASN A 204 2.80 0.20 6.86
N SER A 205 3.12 -0.35 5.69
CA SER A 205 4.01 -1.51 5.53
C SER A 205 5.44 -1.12 5.11
N ALA A 206 5.78 0.17 5.11
CA ALA A 206 7.10 0.68 4.71
C ALA A 206 8.16 0.53 5.82
N ILE A 207 8.42 -0.71 6.24
CA ILE A 207 9.59 -1.04 7.06
C ILE A 207 10.83 -1.03 6.16
N VAL A 208 11.75 -0.09 6.42
CA VAL A 208 12.95 0.12 5.58
C VAL A 208 14.20 0.19 6.47
N PRO A 209 15.26 -0.58 6.17
CA PRO A 209 15.41 -1.50 5.04
C PRO A 209 14.50 -2.73 5.14
N ARG A 210 14.05 -3.25 3.97
CA ARG A 210 13.17 -4.44 3.89
C ARG A 210 13.90 -5.76 4.09
N TYR A 211 15.22 -5.73 4.17
CA TYR A 211 16.04 -6.87 4.49
C TYR A 211 17.20 -6.43 5.40
N LYS A 212 17.64 -7.34 6.24
CA LYS A 212 18.81 -7.16 7.12
C LYS A 212 19.57 -8.47 7.21
N LYS A 213 20.82 -8.42 7.69
CA LYS A 213 21.54 -9.62 8.13
C LYS A 213 21.46 -9.71 9.65
N ASN A 214 21.21 -10.89 10.19
CA ASN A 214 21.30 -11.11 11.63
C ASN A 214 22.78 -11.20 12.08
N GLU A 215 23.02 -11.38 13.37
CA GLU A 215 24.38 -11.49 13.95
C GLU A 215 25.21 -12.62 13.35
N LYS A 216 24.56 -13.67 12.84
CA LYS A 216 25.19 -14.82 12.17
C LYS A 216 25.44 -14.58 10.67
N GLY A 217 25.07 -13.41 10.15
CA GLY A 217 25.20 -13.05 8.74
C GLY A 217 24.08 -13.58 7.84
N GLU A 218 23.05 -14.22 8.41
CA GLU A 218 21.93 -14.81 7.68
C GLU A 218 20.94 -13.72 7.24
N LEU A 219 20.40 -13.84 6.03
CA LEU A 219 19.46 -12.86 5.47
C LEU A 219 18.07 -13.01 6.14
N ALA A 220 17.53 -11.87 6.57
CA ALA A 220 16.16 -11.74 7.06
C ALA A 220 15.41 -10.74 6.18
N VAL A 221 14.20 -11.09 5.74
CA VAL A 221 13.35 -10.26 4.88
C VAL A 221 12.07 -9.89 5.63
N ASN A 222 11.70 -8.60 5.61
CA ASN A 222 10.51 -8.12 6.28
C ASN A 222 9.26 -8.22 5.39
N PHE A 223 8.17 -8.69 5.99
CA PHE A 223 6.82 -8.54 5.46
C PHE A 223 5.87 -8.09 6.57
N SER A 224 4.93 -7.21 6.25
CA SER A 224 3.72 -7.05 7.06
C SER A 224 2.80 -8.23 6.85
N TRP A 225 2.27 -8.77 7.93
CA TRP A 225 1.36 -9.91 7.93
C TRP A 225 0.00 -9.52 8.49
N VAL A 226 -1.06 -10.00 7.84
CA VAL A 226 -2.45 -9.68 8.17
C VAL A 226 -3.26 -10.96 8.11
N GLU A 227 -4.07 -11.22 9.13
CA GLU A 227 -4.96 -12.38 9.15
C GLU A 227 -6.42 -11.94 9.32
N PHE A 228 -7.27 -12.54 8.50
CA PHE A 228 -8.72 -12.47 8.65
C PHE A 228 -9.24 -13.86 9.04
N ARG A 229 -10.07 -13.92 10.10
CA ARG A 229 -10.86 -15.11 10.43
C ARG A 229 -12.30 -14.86 9.99
N GLY A 230 -12.68 -15.47 8.86
CA GLY A 230 -13.94 -15.16 8.20
C GLY A 230 -13.94 -13.68 7.79
N THR A 231 -14.91 -12.91 8.27
CA THR A 231 -15.04 -11.49 7.92
C THR A 231 -14.31 -10.53 8.86
N LYS A 232 -13.62 -11.05 9.89
CA LYS A 232 -13.01 -10.24 10.94
C LYS A 232 -11.49 -10.20 10.80
N LEU A 233 -10.92 -9.01 10.80
CA LEU A 233 -9.50 -8.78 11.01
C LEU A 233 -9.13 -9.24 12.42
N THR A 234 -8.14 -10.14 12.55
CA THR A 234 -7.76 -10.76 13.83
C THR A 234 -6.29 -10.64 14.18
N HIS A 235 -5.44 -10.31 13.21
CA HIS A 235 -4.00 -10.19 13.46
C HIS A 235 -3.36 -9.20 12.50
N ILE A 236 -2.48 -8.35 13.01
CA ILE A 236 -1.52 -7.59 12.22
C ILE A 236 -0.16 -7.64 12.89
N SER A 237 0.88 -7.95 12.14
CA SER A 237 2.25 -7.88 12.63
C SER A 237 3.25 -7.49 11.55
N HIS A 238 4.42 -7.00 11.98
CA HIS A 238 5.62 -6.97 11.17
C HIS A 238 6.45 -8.22 11.47
N ARG A 239 6.79 -8.99 10.44
CA ARG A 239 7.54 -10.25 10.58
C ARG A 239 8.80 -10.22 9.75
N TRP A 240 9.88 -10.72 10.32
CA TRP A 240 11.14 -10.97 9.63
C TRP A 240 11.27 -12.46 9.37
N TYR A 241 11.48 -12.84 8.11
CA TYR A 241 11.57 -14.23 7.68
C TYR A 241 12.98 -14.57 7.23
N SER A 242 13.44 -15.78 7.52
CA SER A 242 14.64 -16.35 6.92
C SER A 242 14.44 -16.61 5.43
N GLU A 243 15.52 -16.90 4.70
CA GLU A 243 15.43 -17.31 3.28
C GLU A 243 14.62 -18.60 3.08
N LEU A 244 14.53 -19.43 4.12
CA LEU A 244 13.71 -20.65 4.14
C LEU A 244 12.24 -20.37 4.45
N GLY A 245 11.88 -19.13 4.78
CA GLY A 245 10.51 -18.71 5.07
C GLY A 245 10.09 -18.91 6.52
N GLU A 246 11.02 -19.13 7.44
CA GLU A 246 10.76 -19.26 8.88
C GLU A 246 10.70 -17.89 9.54
N ILE A 247 9.79 -17.69 10.50
CA ILE A 247 9.72 -16.44 11.26
C ILE A 247 10.92 -16.37 12.22
N LEU A 248 11.73 -15.33 12.07
CA LEU A 248 12.88 -15.00 12.92
C LEU A 248 12.49 -14.00 14.02
N GLU A 249 11.69 -12.99 13.67
CA GLU A 249 11.21 -11.96 14.59
C GLU A 249 9.78 -11.57 14.23
N GLU A 250 8.96 -11.26 15.23
CA GLU A 250 7.59 -10.76 15.06
C GLU A 250 7.30 -9.61 16.03
N GLU A 251 6.76 -8.53 15.49
CA GLU A 251 6.18 -7.41 16.25
C GLU A 251 4.67 -7.36 15.98
N ILE A 252 3.86 -7.68 16.99
CA ILE A 252 2.40 -7.69 16.89
C ILE A 252 1.86 -6.26 17.09
N LEU A 253 1.00 -5.81 16.18
CA LEU A 253 0.39 -4.48 16.16
C LEU A 253 -1.10 -4.51 16.54
N PHE A 254 -1.79 -5.63 16.26
CA PHE A 254 -3.22 -5.84 16.51
C PHE A 254 -3.52 -7.33 16.63
#